data_AF-A0A7X9ID20-F1
#
_entry.id   AF-A0A7X9ID20-F1
#
_cell.length_a   1.000
_cell.length_b   1.000
_cell.length_c   1.000
_cell.angle_alpha   90.00
_cell.angle_beta   90.00
_cell.angle_gamma   90.00
#
_symmetry.space_group_name_H-M   'P 1'
#
loop_
_entity.id
_entity.type
_entity.pdbx_description
1 polymer ?
#
loop_
_entity_poly.entity_id
_entity_poly.type
_entity_poly.pdbx_seq_one_letter_code
_entity_poly.pdbx_strand_id
1 'polypeptide(L)'
;MTIYDALKDAATLLKELQRMDLYEALLNVREELQGIREENLRLRGENRNLREQVEVQQTIDFDKGIYWVRNDPFSKEKTDTPVCPRCWDVDKKIVRGIITTREEGGRSLLCSNCGKYFDLGGGDRNARDHPFIVR
;
A
#
# COMPACT_ATOMS: atom_id res chain seq x y z
N MET A 1 26.65 -17.80 16.92
CA MET A 1 27.02 -18.69 15.80
C MET A 1 25.90 -18.62 14.79
N THR A 2 26.14 -18.06 13.60
CA THR A 2 25.14 -18.06 12.53
C THR A 2 25.20 -19.39 11.78
N ILE A 3 24.15 -19.72 11.03
CA ILE A 3 24.15 -20.92 10.17
C ILE A 3 25.24 -20.86 9.09
N TYR A 4 25.64 -19.66 8.67
CA TYR A 4 26.75 -19.46 7.72
C TYR A 4 28.11 -19.77 8.34
N ASP A 5 28.30 -19.44 9.62
CA ASP A 5 29.54 -19.78 10.34
C ASP A 5 29.66 -21.31 10.45
N ALA A 6 28.58 -21.99 10.82
CA ALA A 6 28.54 -23.46 10.90
C ALA A 6 28.80 -24.14 9.55
N LEU A 7 28.25 -23.61 8.45
CA LEU A 7 28.53 -24.12 7.10
C LEU A 7 29.99 -23.89 6.69
N LYS A 8 30.59 -22.77 7.08
CA LYS A 8 32.01 -22.47 6.77
C LYS A 8 32.96 -23.39 7.55
N ASP A 9 32.65 -23.64 8.82
CA ASP A 9 33.43 -24.54 9.66
C ASP A 9 33.33 -25.98 9.12
N ALA A 10 32.13 -26.43 8.77
CA ALA A 10 31.92 -27.74 8.12
C ALA A 10 32.66 -27.85 6.78
N ALA A 11 32.65 -26.81 5.95
CA ALA A 11 33.35 -26.79 4.67
C ALA A 11 34.87 -26.91 4.84
N THR A 12 35.41 -26.24 5.86
CA THR A 12 36.85 -26.31 6.20
C THR A 12 37.22 -27.74 6.63
N LEU A 13 36.42 -28.33 7.51
CA LEU A 13 36.66 -29.67 8.05
C LEU A 13 36.54 -30.76 6.96
N LEU A 14 35.55 -30.67 6.07
CA LEU A 14 35.39 -31.61 4.96
C LEU A 14 36.53 -31.51 3.94
N LYS A 15 37.05 -30.31 3.71
CA LYS A 15 38.21 -30.08 2.85
C LYS A 15 39.49 -30.68 3.45
N GLU A 16 39.70 -30.52 4.75
CA GLU A 16 40.83 -31.14 5.47
C GLU A 16 40.77 -32.66 5.45
N LEU A 17 39.57 -33.23 5.55
CA LEU A 17 39.32 -34.68 5.46
C LEU A 17 39.35 -35.23 4.02
N GLN A 18 39.62 -34.39 3.02
CA GLN A 18 39.60 -34.73 1.58
C GLN A 18 38.28 -35.39 1.11
N ARG A 19 37.16 -35.06 1.77
CA ARG A 19 35.81 -35.54 1.42
C ARG A 19 35.15 -34.61 0.41
N MET A 20 35.66 -34.64 -0.82
CA MET A 20 35.23 -33.75 -1.90
C MET A 20 33.75 -33.94 -2.27
N ASP A 21 33.24 -35.16 -2.15
CA ASP A 21 31.82 -35.51 -2.32
C ASP A 21 30.91 -34.72 -1.37
N LEU A 22 31.27 -34.70 -0.09
CA LEU A 22 30.52 -33.98 0.93
C LEU A 22 30.72 -32.47 0.83
N TYR A 23 31.90 -32.04 0.40
CA TYR A 23 32.21 -30.62 0.17
C TYR A 23 31.35 -30.02 -0.94
N GLU A 24 31.20 -30.71 -2.07
CA GLU A 24 30.31 -30.30 -3.17
C GLU A 24 28.85 -30.27 -2.73
N ALA A 25 28.37 -31.30 -2.02
CA ALA A 25 27.02 -31.31 -1.48
C ALA A 25 26.77 -30.13 -0.51
N LEU A 26 27.75 -29.78 0.32
CA LEU A 26 27.65 -28.65 1.23
C LEU A 26 27.62 -27.29 0.50
N LEU A 27 28.35 -27.15 -0.61
CA LEU A 27 28.29 -25.96 -1.45
C LEU A 27 26.91 -25.79 -2.08
N ASN A 28 26.31 -26.87 -2.58
CA ASN A 28 24.95 -26.83 -3.13
C ASN A 28 23.93 -26.40 -2.07
N VAL A 29 24.02 -26.96 -0.85
CA VAL A 29 23.16 -26.55 0.29
C VAL A 29 23.34 -25.06 0.61
N ARG A 30 24.57 -24.54 0.52
CA ARG A 30 24.83 -23.12 0.76
C ARG A 30 24.20 -22.23 -0.31
N GLU A 31 24.25 -22.63 -1.57
CA GLU A 31 23.60 -21.91 -2.68
C GLU A 31 22.09 -21.90 -2.51
N GLU A 32 21.48 -23.07 -2.23
CA GLU A 32 20.04 -23.16 -1.96
C GLU A 32 19.62 -22.29 -0.77
N LEU A 33 20.39 -22.31 0.32
CA LEU A 33 20.14 -21.48 1.50
C LEU A 33 20.21 -19.98 1.16
N GLN A 34 21.16 -19.58 0.31
CA GLN A 34 21.25 -18.21 -0.16
C GLN A 34 20.03 -17.82 -0.99
N GLY A 35 19.60 -18.68 -1.92
CA GLY A 35 18.39 -18.46 -2.71
C GLY A 35 17.14 -18.32 -1.84
N ILE A 36 16.97 -19.20 -0.86
CA ILE A 36 15.87 -19.14 0.12
C ILE A 36 15.91 -17.83 0.92
N ARG A 37 17.10 -17.38 1.32
CA ARG A 37 17.25 -16.13 2.08
C ARG A 37 16.87 -14.91 1.23
N GLU A 38 17.31 -14.85 -0.02
CA GLU A 38 16.98 -13.76 -0.95
C GLU A 38 15.47 -13.71 -1.20
N GLU A 39 14.86 -14.86 -1.47
CA GLU A 39 13.41 -14.97 -1.64
C GLU A 39 12.64 -14.58 -0.36
N ASN A 40 13.13 -14.97 0.82
CA ASN A 40 12.51 -14.58 2.08
C ASN A 40 12.56 -13.06 2.30
N LEU A 41 13.69 -12.42 1.94
CA LEU A 41 13.82 -10.96 2.01
C LEU A 41 12.87 -10.27 1.03
N ARG A 42 12.76 -10.78 -0.21
CA ARG A 42 11.81 -10.27 -1.21
C ARG A 42 10.37 -10.37 -0.71
N LEU A 43 9.94 -11.56 -0.28
CA LEU A 43 8.59 -11.82 0.23
C LEU A 43 8.28 -10.98 1.47
N ARG A 44 9.23 -10.79 2.39
CA ARG A 44 9.04 -9.89 3.55
C ARG A 44 8.87 -8.44 3.13
N GLY A 45 9.61 -7.98 2.11
CA GLY A 45 9.45 -6.66 1.51
C GLY A 45 8.07 -6.47 0.90
N GLU A 46 7.64 -7.42 0.06
CA GLU A 46 6.29 -7.42 -0.53
C GLU A 46 5.19 -7.46 0.53
N ASN A 47 5.33 -8.31 1.55
CA ASN A 47 4.36 -8.41 2.63
C ASN A 47 4.24 -7.10 3.41
N ARG A 48 5.37 -6.41 3.66
CA ARG A 48 5.36 -5.09 4.29
C ARG A 48 4.62 -4.07 3.41
N ASN A 49 4.97 -3.97 2.13
CA ASN A 49 4.32 -3.04 1.20
C ASN A 49 2.81 -3.30 1.09
N LEU A 50 2.40 -4.57 1.03
CA LEU A 50 0.98 -4.95 0.98
C LEU A 50 0.25 -4.62 2.29
N ARG A 51 0.88 -4.84 3.45
CA ARG A 51 0.31 -4.46 4.74
C ARG A 51 0.12 -2.95 4.85
N GLU A 52 1.11 -2.17 4.43
CA GLU A 52 1.01 -0.71 4.39
C GLU A 52 -0.13 -0.25 3.47
N GLN A 53 -0.27 -0.88 2.30
CA GLN A 53 -1.40 -0.60 1.40
C GLN A 53 -2.74 -0.92 2.08
N VAL A 54 -2.89 -2.11 2.67
CA VAL A 54 -4.14 -2.53 3.35
C VAL A 54 -4.47 -1.63 4.54
N GLU A 55 -3.50 -1.22 5.34
CA GLU A 55 -3.71 -0.33 6.48
C GLU A 55 -4.29 1.02 6.02
N VAL A 56 -3.81 1.56 4.91
CA VAL A 56 -4.38 2.79 4.33
C VAL A 56 -5.78 2.54 3.76
N GLN A 57 -6.07 1.35 3.20
CA GLN A 57 -7.43 1.02 2.74
C GLN A 57 -8.42 0.85 3.90
N GLN A 58 -7.95 0.41 5.07
CA GLN A 58 -8.77 0.18 6.27
C GLN A 58 -9.20 1.47 6.97
N THR A 59 -8.60 2.62 6.65
CA THR A 59 -8.97 3.93 7.20
C THR A 59 -9.88 4.73 6.26
N ILE A 60 -10.40 4.10 5.19
CA ILE A 60 -11.25 4.78 4.21
C ILE A 60 -12.72 4.61 4.57
N ASP A 61 -13.35 5.71 4.96
CA ASP A 61 -14.79 5.78 5.23
C ASP A 61 -15.54 6.43 4.06
N PHE A 62 -16.71 5.89 3.70
CA PHE A 62 -17.62 6.55 2.77
C PHE A 62 -18.60 7.44 3.54
N ASP A 63 -18.53 8.76 3.35
CA ASP A 63 -19.44 9.72 3.97
C ASP A 63 -19.79 10.86 2.99
N LYS A 64 -21.07 11.26 2.98
CA LYS A 64 -21.62 12.34 2.13
C LYS A 64 -21.27 12.20 0.64
N GLY A 65 -21.31 10.97 0.13
CA GLY A 65 -21.13 10.69 -1.30
C GLY A 65 -19.67 10.64 -1.77
N ILE A 66 -18.70 10.78 -0.85
CA ILE A 66 -17.29 10.57 -1.16
C ILE A 66 -16.58 9.71 -0.12
N TYR A 67 -15.38 9.24 -0.46
CA TYR A 67 -14.53 8.53 0.47
C TYR A 67 -13.61 9.50 1.21
N TRP A 68 -13.24 9.16 2.43
CA TRP A 68 -12.37 9.92 3.32
C TRP A 68 -11.32 9.00 3.90
N VAL A 69 -10.04 9.34 3.73
CA VAL A 69 -8.97 8.69 4.49
C VAL A 69 -8.91 9.38 5.85
N ARG A 70 -9.23 8.64 6.91
CA ARG A 70 -9.16 9.16 8.28
C ARG A 70 -7.71 9.30 8.72
N ASN A 71 -7.41 10.41 9.39
CA ASN A 71 -6.07 10.69 9.92
C ASN A 71 -4.96 10.47 8.87
N ASP A 72 -5.12 11.01 7.65
CA ASP A 72 -4.23 10.72 6.52
C ASP A 72 -2.76 10.99 6.92
N PRO A 73 -1.89 9.96 6.99
CA PRO A 73 -0.51 10.13 7.45
C PRO A 73 0.33 10.99 6.51
N PHE A 74 -0.16 11.23 5.28
CA PHE A 74 0.49 12.09 4.31
C PHE A 74 -0.10 13.52 4.27
N SER A 75 -1.16 13.80 5.05
CA SER A 75 -1.61 15.17 5.32
C SER A 75 -0.70 15.81 6.36
N LYS A 76 -0.24 17.04 6.13
CA LYS A 76 0.64 17.77 7.07
C LYS A 76 0.05 17.87 8.48
N GLU A 77 -1.27 17.98 8.57
CA GLU A 77 -2.01 18.13 9.82
C GLU A 77 -2.63 16.81 10.30
N LYS A 78 -2.35 15.69 9.60
CA LYS A 78 -3.00 14.39 9.83
C LYS A 78 -4.53 14.48 9.89
N THR A 79 -5.08 15.33 9.03
CA THR A 79 -6.52 15.55 8.93
C THR A 79 -7.16 14.59 7.93
N ASP A 80 -8.47 14.42 8.07
CA ASP A 80 -9.27 13.61 7.15
C ASP A 80 -9.18 14.18 5.73
N THR A 81 -8.79 13.33 4.78
CA THR A 81 -8.51 13.76 3.42
C THR A 81 -9.51 13.13 2.45
N PRO A 82 -10.16 13.92 1.60
CA PRO A 82 -11.18 13.41 0.68
C PRO A 82 -10.54 12.65 -0.49
N VAL A 83 -11.18 11.56 -0.89
CA VAL A 83 -10.74 10.64 -1.94
C VAL A 83 -11.80 10.53 -3.02
N CYS A 84 -11.35 10.50 -4.27
CA CYS A 84 -12.22 10.33 -5.43
C CYS A 84 -12.96 8.98 -5.42
N PRO A 85 -14.31 8.96 -5.41
CA PRO A 85 -15.09 7.72 -5.45
C PRO A 85 -14.79 6.85 -6.65
N ARG A 86 -14.77 7.43 -7.85
CA ARG A 86 -14.50 6.65 -9.07
C ARG A 86 -13.14 5.96 -9.03
N CYS A 87 -12.08 6.68 -8.64
CA CYS A 87 -10.73 6.12 -8.64
C CYS A 87 -10.60 5.00 -7.59
N TRP A 88 -11.32 5.13 -6.47
CA TRP A 88 -11.34 4.12 -5.43
C TRP A 88 -12.23 2.92 -5.78
N ASP A 89 -13.40 3.13 -6.34
CA ASP A 89 -14.35 2.05 -6.66
C ASP A 89 -13.89 1.19 -7.82
N VAL A 90 -13.41 1.84 -8.90
CA VAL A 90 -13.04 1.15 -10.15
C VAL A 90 -11.60 0.65 -10.08
N ASP A 91 -10.66 1.51 -9.70
CA ASP A 91 -9.23 1.23 -9.81
C ASP A 91 -8.58 0.84 -8.47
N LYS A 92 -9.32 0.93 -7.35
CA LYS A 92 -8.79 0.81 -5.97
C LYS A 92 -7.59 1.74 -5.72
N LYS A 93 -7.57 2.88 -6.41
CA LYS A 93 -6.53 3.91 -6.29
C LYS A 93 -7.01 5.02 -5.37
N ILE A 94 -6.23 5.28 -4.34
CA ILE A 94 -6.43 6.41 -3.44
C ILE A 94 -5.94 7.67 -4.14
N VAL A 95 -6.87 8.44 -4.71
CA VAL A 95 -6.58 9.74 -5.31
C VAL A 95 -7.19 10.82 -4.43
N ARG A 96 -6.31 11.57 -3.76
CA ARG A 96 -6.67 12.74 -2.97
C ARG A 96 -7.29 13.80 -3.88
N GLY A 97 -8.52 14.20 -3.57
CA GLY A 97 -9.19 15.28 -4.28
C GLY A 97 -9.04 16.61 -3.56
N ILE A 98 -9.30 17.70 -4.28
CA ILE A 98 -9.34 19.05 -3.71
C ILE A 98 -10.79 19.43 -3.50
N ILE A 99 -11.16 19.80 -2.28
CA ILE A 99 -12.49 20.38 -2.01
C ILE A 99 -12.44 21.85 -2.36
N THR A 100 -13.32 22.26 -3.26
CA THR A 100 -13.54 23.65 -3.64
C THR A 100 -14.92 24.10 -3.17
N THR A 101 -14.99 25.30 -2.61
CA THR A 101 -16.26 25.96 -2.26
C THR A 101 -16.66 26.89 -3.40
N ARG A 102 -17.92 26.81 -3.84
CA ARG A 102 -18.52 27.72 -4.83
C ARG A 102 -19.05 28.97 -4.14
N GLU A 103 -19.22 30.06 -4.89
CA GLU A 103 -19.74 31.34 -4.38
C GLU A 103 -21.10 31.19 -3.68
N GLU A 104 -21.94 30.26 -4.15
CA GLU A 104 -23.27 29.95 -3.61
C GLU A 104 -23.23 29.03 -2.35
N GLY A 105 -22.05 28.75 -1.78
CA GLY A 105 -21.89 27.94 -0.57
C GLY A 105 -21.86 26.42 -0.79
N GLY A 106 -22.09 25.94 -2.02
CA GLY A 106 -21.93 24.54 -2.39
C GLY A 106 -20.46 24.10 -2.34
N ARG A 107 -20.20 22.86 -1.89
CA ARG A 107 -18.85 22.27 -1.89
C ARG A 107 -18.76 21.16 -2.90
N SER A 108 -17.67 21.09 -3.65
CA SER A 108 -17.42 20.02 -4.61
C SER A 108 -16.00 19.47 -4.48
N LEU A 109 -15.85 18.18 -4.68
CA LEU A 109 -14.55 17.52 -4.83
C LEU A 109 -14.14 17.51 -6.31
N LEU A 110 -12.94 17.99 -6.61
CA LEU A 110 -12.30 17.83 -7.92
C LEU A 110 -11.18 16.79 -7.83
N CYS A 111 -11.24 15.77 -8.70
CA CYS A 111 -10.20 14.75 -8.81
C CYS A 111 -9.15 15.13 -9.86
N SER A 112 -7.88 15.19 -9.46
CA SER A 112 -6.75 15.45 -10.36
C SER A 112 -6.42 14.29 -11.32
N ASN A 113 -6.80 13.06 -10.98
CA ASN A 113 -6.50 11.88 -11.80
C ASN A 113 -7.53 11.67 -12.92
N CYS A 114 -8.82 11.74 -12.61
CA CYS A 114 -9.89 11.45 -13.58
C CYS A 114 -10.69 12.67 -14.03
N GLY A 115 -10.41 13.85 -13.51
CA GLY A 115 -11.07 15.10 -13.88
C GLY A 115 -12.55 15.21 -13.45
N LYS A 116 -13.09 14.20 -12.76
CA LYS A 116 -14.49 14.20 -12.32
C LYS A 116 -14.73 15.12 -11.12
N TYR A 117 -15.93 15.67 -11.11
CA TYR A 117 -16.47 16.49 -10.02
C TYR A 117 -17.52 15.70 -9.23
N PHE A 118 -17.48 15.81 -7.91
CA PHE A 118 -18.47 15.22 -7.00
C PHE A 118 -19.03 16.32 -6.10
N ASP A 119 -20.35 16.50 -6.12
CA ASP A 119 -21.02 17.47 -5.24
C ASP A 119 -21.11 16.90 -3.81
N LEU A 120 -20.68 17.70 -2.83
CA LEU A 120 -20.64 17.35 -1.41
C LEU A 120 -21.79 17.99 -0.62
N GLY A 121 -22.64 18.76 -1.30
CA GLY A 121 -23.72 19.52 -0.68
C GLY A 121 -23.22 20.71 0.15
N GLY A 122 -24.12 21.67 0.37
CA GLY A 122 -23.80 22.89 1.13
C GLY A 122 -24.69 24.09 0.83
N GLY A 123 -25.46 24.07 -0.25
CA GLY A 123 -26.50 25.04 -0.56
C GLY A 123 -27.89 24.38 -0.51
N ASP A 124 -28.82 25.01 0.19
CA ASP A 124 -30.26 24.71 0.27
C ASP A 124 -30.79 23.64 1.22
N ARG A 125 -31.69 24.11 2.09
CA ARG A 125 -32.51 23.37 3.08
C ARG A 125 -33.53 22.40 2.45
N ASN A 126 -33.45 22.14 1.14
CA ASN A 126 -34.39 21.30 0.37
C ASN A 126 -33.70 20.21 -0.48
N ALA A 127 -32.43 19.89 -0.23
CA ALA A 127 -31.69 18.88 -0.99
C ALA A 127 -32.02 17.42 -0.56
N ARG A 128 -33.31 17.03 -0.55
CA ARG A 128 -33.69 15.62 -0.40
C ARG A 128 -33.68 14.82 -1.71
N ASP A 129 -33.60 15.47 -2.87
CA ASP A 129 -33.85 14.80 -4.16
C ASP A 129 -32.86 15.15 -5.29
N HIS A 130 -31.62 15.52 -4.99
CA HIS A 130 -30.61 15.61 -6.05
C HIS A 130 -29.77 14.33 -6.09
N PRO A 131 -30.02 13.42 -7.07
CA PRO A 131 -29.10 12.32 -7.29
C PRO A 131 -27.72 12.91 -7.58
N PHE A 132 -26.68 12.22 -7.15
CA PHE A 132 -25.28 12.54 -7.47
C PHE A 132 -25.09 12.55 -8.99
N ILE A 133 -25.36 13.68 -9.65
CA ILE A 133 -25.22 13.81 -11.10
C ILE A 133 -23.74 14.02 -11.38
N VAL A 134 -23.10 12.94 -11.83
CA VAL A 134 -21.84 12.96 -12.56
C VAL A 134 -22.13 13.59 -13.92
N ARG A 135 -21.77 14.87 -14.12
CA ARG A 135 -21.62 15.45 -15.46
C ARG A 135 -20.16 15.36 -15.90
#